data_AF-A0A257GXX5-F1
#
_entry.id   AF-A0A257GXX5-F1
#
_cell.length_a   1.000
_cell.length_b   1.000
_cell.length_c   1.000
_cell.angle_alpha   90.00
_cell.angle_beta   90.00
_cell.angle_gamma   90.00
#
_symmetry.space_group_name_H-M   'P 1'
#
loop_
_entity.id
_entity.type
_entity.pdbx_description
1 polymer ?
#
loop_
_entity_poly.entity_id
_entity_poly.type
_entity_poly.pdbx_seq_one_letter_code
_entity_poly.pdbx_strand_id
1 'polypeptide(L)'
;MDHALLKTIVIVGGGTSGWMTAAALCKVLQGKYKIVLVESEDIGTVGVGEATIPMIRRFNQVLEIDENEFMRETQGTFKLGIEFVNWGQLGDRYMHGFGVFGQDLWTVGFDQYWQRMYQQGKALDLEAYSINRMAALANKFMPA
;
A
#
# COMPACT_ATOMS: atom_id res chain seq x y z
N MET A 1 0.28 -39.13 -20.98
CA MET A 1 0.37 -37.87 -21.75
C MET A 1 1.57 -37.13 -21.20
N ASP A 2 2.59 -36.93 -22.03
CA ASP A 2 3.81 -36.22 -21.66
C ASP A 2 3.51 -34.72 -21.81
N HIS A 3 3.16 -34.04 -20.70
CA HIS A 3 2.95 -32.61 -20.75
C HIS A 3 4.31 -31.93 -20.83
N ALA A 4 4.63 -31.39 -22.01
CA ALA A 4 5.84 -30.59 -22.20
C ALA A 4 5.88 -29.47 -21.15
N LEU A 5 6.99 -29.41 -20.41
CA LEU A 5 7.24 -28.36 -19.42
C LEU A 5 7.08 -26.98 -20.06
N LEU A 6 6.45 -26.05 -19.35
CA LEU A 6 6.34 -24.64 -19.75
C LEU A 6 7.75 -24.06 -19.99
N LYS A 7 7.96 -23.40 -21.13
CA LYS A 7 9.27 -22.80 -21.50
C LYS A 7 9.22 -21.28 -21.64
N THR A 8 8.08 -20.75 -22.06
CA THR A 8 7.90 -19.34 -22.40
C THR A 8 6.65 -18.79 -21.74
N ILE A 9 6.76 -17.60 -21.16
CA ILE A 9 5.65 -16.82 -20.62
C ILE A 9 5.54 -15.54 -21.45
N VAL A 10 4.37 -15.29 -22.04
CA VAL A 10 4.09 -14.07 -22.81
C VAL A 10 3.10 -13.21 -22.01
N ILE A 11 3.48 -11.97 -21.74
CA ILE A 11 2.68 -10.94 -21.09
C ILE A 11 2.18 -10.00 -22.19
N VAL A 12 0.86 -9.92 -22.38
CA VAL A 12 0.24 -9.08 -23.40
C VAL A 12 -0.35 -7.84 -22.72
N GLY A 13 0.28 -6.70 -22.93
CA GLY A 13 -0.02 -5.44 -22.28
C GLY A 13 1.12 -4.97 -21.38
N GLY A 14 1.48 -3.70 -21.52
CA GLY A 14 2.47 -3.00 -20.70
C GLY A 14 1.83 -2.35 -19.48
N GLY A 15 2.21 -1.09 -19.23
CA GLY A 15 1.75 -0.32 -18.07
C GLY A 15 2.11 -0.98 -16.74
N THR A 16 1.46 -0.54 -15.65
CA THR A 16 1.75 -1.02 -14.29
C THR A 16 1.57 -2.53 -14.16
N SER A 17 0.47 -3.09 -14.68
CA SER A 17 0.18 -4.53 -14.56
C SER A 17 1.21 -5.40 -15.29
N GLY A 18 1.54 -5.06 -16.55
CA GLY A 18 2.48 -5.83 -17.37
C GLY A 18 3.90 -5.77 -16.82
N TRP A 19 4.39 -4.57 -16.52
CA TRP A 19 5.77 -4.36 -16.07
C TRP A 19 6.01 -4.87 -14.64
N MET A 20 5.04 -4.72 -13.72
CA MET A 20 5.15 -5.35 -12.39
C MET A 20 5.17 -6.88 -12.49
N THR A 21 4.34 -7.46 -13.37
CA THR A 21 4.33 -8.92 -13.60
C THR A 21 5.67 -9.39 -14.16
N ALA A 22 6.19 -8.72 -15.19
CA ALA A 22 7.46 -9.06 -15.81
C ALA A 22 8.61 -9.00 -14.80
N ALA A 23 8.71 -7.91 -14.03
CA ALA A 23 9.76 -7.74 -13.02
C ALA A 23 9.71 -8.85 -11.96
N ALA A 24 8.53 -9.15 -11.40
CA ALA A 24 8.35 -10.20 -10.40
C ALA A 24 8.72 -11.59 -10.95
N LEU A 25 8.26 -11.94 -12.15
CA LEU A 25 8.57 -13.22 -12.76
C LEU A 25 10.06 -13.36 -13.07
N CYS A 26 10.70 -12.30 -13.60
CA CYS A 26 12.14 -12.29 -13.85
C CYS A 26 12.94 -12.54 -12.57
N LYS A 27 12.57 -11.86 -11.47
CA LYS A 27 13.23 -12.00 -10.16
C LYS A 27 13.04 -13.39 -9.55
N VAL A 28 11.80 -13.89 -9.50
CA VAL A 28 11.45 -15.14 -8.80
C VAL A 28 11.85 -16.38 -9.60
N LEU A 29 11.70 -16.35 -10.92
CA LEU A 29 11.98 -17.50 -11.78
C LEU A 29 13.46 -17.61 -12.18
N GLN A 30 14.28 -16.60 -11.89
CA GLN A 30 15.74 -16.62 -12.02
C GLN A 30 16.22 -17.13 -13.39
N GLY A 31 15.59 -16.68 -14.47
CA GLY A 31 15.97 -17.04 -15.84
C GLY A 31 15.60 -18.46 -16.29
N LYS A 32 14.86 -19.24 -15.50
CA LYS A 32 14.41 -20.59 -15.87
C LYS A 32 13.40 -20.62 -17.02
N TYR A 33 12.76 -19.48 -17.32
CA TYR A 33 11.74 -19.33 -18.34
C TYR A 33 12.06 -18.13 -19.22
N LYS A 34 11.74 -18.22 -20.51
CA LYS A 34 11.76 -17.05 -21.39
C LYS A 34 10.54 -16.19 -21.11
N ILE A 35 10.73 -14.94 -20.69
CA ILE A 35 9.65 -13.98 -20.45
C ILE A 35 9.64 -12.97 -21.59
N VAL A 36 8.48 -12.75 -22.21
CA VAL A 36 8.28 -11.80 -23.31
C VAL A 36 7.13 -10.88 -22.94
N LEU A 37 7.33 -9.58 -22.97
CA LEU A 37 6.27 -8.58 -22.84
C LEU A 37 5.99 -7.98 -24.22
N VAL A 38 4.71 -7.84 -24.57
CA VAL A 38 4.25 -7.19 -25.78
C VAL A 38 3.38 -6.00 -25.38
N GLU A 39 3.81 -4.78 -25.71
CA GLU A 39 3.04 -3.55 -25.51
C GLU A 39 3.00 -2.71 -26.79
N SER A 40 2.06 -1.77 -26.84
CA SER A 40 1.94 -0.79 -27.93
C SER A 40 2.47 0.55 -27.46
N GLU A 41 3.34 1.18 -28.25
CA GLU A 41 3.81 2.55 -27.99
C GLU A 41 2.68 3.58 -28.10
N ASP A 42 1.61 3.26 -28.84
CA ASP A 42 0.43 4.13 -29.00
C ASP A 42 -0.43 4.22 -27.72
N ILE A 43 -0.22 3.33 -26.75
CA ILE A 43 -0.98 3.27 -25.49
C ILE A 43 -0.07 3.73 -24.35
N GLY A 44 0.01 5.05 -24.17
CA GLY A 44 0.72 5.66 -23.05
C GLY A 44 -0.02 5.49 -21.72
N THR A 45 0.73 5.55 -20.61
CA THR A 45 0.13 5.77 -19.29
C THR A 45 -0.24 7.25 -19.17
N VAL A 46 -1.44 7.52 -18.65
CA VAL A 46 -1.81 8.87 -18.25
C VAL A 46 -1.05 9.18 -16.96
N GLY A 47 -0.48 10.39 -16.83
CA GLY A 47 0.22 10.88 -15.63
C GLY A 47 -0.71 11.10 -14.44
N VAL A 48 -1.53 10.11 -14.11
CA VAL A 48 -2.44 10.11 -12.96
C VAL A 48 -1.63 9.75 -11.73
N GLY A 49 -1.71 10.58 -10.69
CA GLY A 49 -1.17 10.21 -9.38
C GLY A 49 -1.94 9.00 -8.83
N GLU A 50 -1.23 7.90 -8.59
CA GLU A 50 -1.81 6.67 -8.04
C GLU A 50 -1.40 6.48 -6.58
N ALA A 51 -2.38 6.25 -5.71
CA ALA A 51 -2.14 5.95 -4.31
C ALA A 51 -2.00 4.43 -4.11
N THR A 52 -1.07 4.00 -3.26
CA THR A 52 -0.83 2.58 -2.96
C THR A 52 -1.23 2.22 -1.51
N ILE A 53 -0.98 0.98 -1.11
CA ILE A 53 -1.05 0.48 0.27
C ILE A 53 0.32 -0.10 0.66
N PRO A 54 0.60 -0.37 1.96
CA PRO A 54 1.93 -0.77 2.43
C PRO A 54 2.56 -1.99 1.72
N MET A 55 1.76 -2.82 1.06
CA MET A 55 2.25 -3.98 0.31
C MET A 55 3.17 -3.63 -0.86
N ILE A 56 3.13 -2.40 -1.41
CA ILE A 56 4.07 -1.98 -2.45
C ILE A 56 5.53 -2.02 -1.96
N ARG A 57 5.76 -1.75 -0.66
CA ARG A 57 7.09 -1.83 -0.06
C ARG A 57 7.62 -3.26 -0.09
N ARG A 58 6.76 -4.24 0.19
CA ARG A 58 7.13 -5.67 0.11
C ARG A 58 7.44 -6.10 -1.31
N PHE A 59 6.67 -5.60 -2.29
CA PHE A 59 6.94 -5.85 -3.70
C PHE A 59 8.33 -5.35 -4.10
N ASN A 60 8.66 -4.10 -3.74
CA ASN A 60 9.98 -3.53 -4.00
C ASN A 60 11.11 -4.28 -3.28
N GLN A 61 10.89 -4.72 -2.03
CA GLN A 61 11.86 -5.54 -1.29
C GLN A 61 12.15 -6.88 -1.98
N VAL A 62 11.12 -7.57 -2.49
CA VAL A 62 11.30 -8.83 -3.24
C VAL A 62 12.12 -8.59 -4.50
N LEU A 63 11.91 -7.45 -5.17
CA LEU A 63 12.66 -7.04 -6.35
C LEU A 63 14.04 -6.44 -6.04
N GLU A 64 14.39 -6.26 -4.75
CA GLU A 64 15.61 -5.58 -4.30
C GLU A 64 15.74 -4.16 -4.86
N ILE A 65 14.60 -3.47 -5.01
CA ILE A 65 14.56 -2.07 -5.42
C ILE A 65 14.77 -1.19 -4.20
N ASP A 66 15.73 -0.26 -4.28
CA ASP A 66 15.95 0.75 -3.24
C ASP A 66 14.73 1.67 -3.10
N GLU A 67 14.23 1.83 -1.87
CA GLU A 67 13.01 2.61 -1.61
C GLU A 67 13.22 4.09 -1.93
N ASN A 68 14.42 4.65 -1.68
CA ASN A 68 14.68 6.07 -1.95
C ASN A 68 14.79 6.35 -3.46
N GLU A 69 15.40 5.45 -4.22
CA GLU A 69 15.46 5.49 -5.68
C GLU A 69 14.06 5.39 -6.27
N PHE A 70 13.29 4.37 -5.88
CA PHE A 70 11.90 4.20 -6.34
C PHE A 70 11.07 5.47 -6.14
N MET A 71 11.16 6.08 -4.95
CA MET A 71 10.41 7.30 -4.63
C MET A 71 10.85 8.49 -5.49
N ARG A 72 12.16 8.65 -5.78
CA ARG A 72 12.64 9.73 -6.67
C ARG A 72 12.16 9.53 -8.11
N GLU A 73 12.33 8.34 -8.66
CA GLU A 73 12.01 8.05 -10.07
C GLU A 73 10.51 8.07 -10.36
N THR A 74 9.67 7.89 -9.33
CA THR A 74 8.21 7.92 -9.45
C THR A 74 7.57 9.24 -8.99
N GLN A 75 8.37 10.21 -8.51
CA GLN A 75 7.87 11.42 -7.83
C GLN A 75 6.91 11.10 -6.67
N GLY A 76 7.16 9.99 -5.98
CA GLY A 76 6.30 9.49 -4.92
C GLY A 76 6.32 10.35 -3.65
N THR A 77 5.20 10.34 -2.93
CA THR A 77 5.06 10.92 -1.59
C THR A 77 4.57 9.88 -0.59
N PHE A 78 4.77 10.11 0.71
CA PHE A 78 4.35 9.16 1.74
C PHE A 78 2.85 9.24 2.03
N LYS A 79 2.22 8.07 2.20
CA LYS A 79 0.79 7.93 2.51
C LYS A 79 0.61 7.23 3.86
N LEU A 80 -0.09 7.89 4.78
CA LEU A 80 -0.36 7.37 6.12
C LEU A 80 -1.80 6.85 6.31
N GLY A 81 -2.69 7.17 5.38
CA GLY A 81 -4.10 6.79 5.44
C GLY A 81 -4.89 7.36 4.28
N ILE A 82 -6.21 7.23 4.38
CA ILE A 82 -7.18 7.86 3.48
C ILE A 82 -8.16 8.65 4.34
N GLU A 83 -8.32 9.94 4.04
CA GLU A 83 -9.33 10.77 4.68
C GLU A 83 -10.65 10.71 3.90
N PHE A 84 -11.72 10.41 4.61
CA PHE A 84 -13.08 10.34 4.09
C PHE A 84 -13.84 11.57 4.56
N VAL A 85 -14.25 12.42 3.62
CA VAL A 85 -14.95 13.69 3.88
C VAL A 85 -16.38 13.60 3.37
N ASN A 86 -17.36 13.98 4.19
CA ASN A 86 -18.79 13.98 3.89
C ASN A 86 -19.41 12.61 3.59
N TRP A 87 -18.80 11.52 4.06
CA TRP A 87 -19.34 10.15 3.86
C TRP A 87 -20.49 9.80 4.80
N GLY A 88 -20.53 10.38 5.99
CA GLY A 88 -21.65 10.27 6.95
C GLY A 88 -22.65 11.40 6.74
N GLN A 89 -22.33 12.57 7.27
CA GLN A 89 -23.06 13.83 7.07
C GLN A 89 -22.16 14.89 6.45
N LEU A 90 -22.77 15.97 5.94
CA LEU A 90 -22.02 17.13 5.48
C LEU A 90 -21.26 17.76 6.64
N GLY A 91 -19.94 17.89 6.50
CA GLY A 91 -19.03 18.37 7.55
C GLY A 91 -18.23 17.26 8.24
N ASP A 92 -18.67 16.00 8.13
CA ASP A 92 -17.97 14.88 8.76
C ASP A 92 -16.66 14.56 8.07
N ARG A 93 -15.64 14.23 8.87
CA ARG A 93 -14.33 13.77 8.40
C ARG A 93 -13.84 12.67 9.33
N TYR A 94 -13.37 11.57 8.75
CA TYR A 94 -12.65 10.53 9.50
C TYR A 94 -11.51 9.98 8.65
N MET A 95 -10.52 9.34 9.27
CA MET A 95 -9.36 8.81 8.56
C MET A 95 -9.23 7.30 8.77
N HIS A 96 -9.21 6.56 7.66
CA HIS A 96 -8.72 5.18 7.65
C HIS A 96 -7.19 5.20 7.54
N GLY A 97 -6.53 5.32 8.68
CA GLY A 97 -5.07 5.26 8.80
C GLY A 97 -4.53 3.83 8.68
N PHE A 98 -3.31 3.68 8.18
CA PHE A 98 -2.59 2.42 8.29
C PHE A 98 -2.15 2.18 9.74
N GLY A 99 -1.90 0.92 10.11
CA GLY A 99 -1.44 0.55 11.46
C GLY A 99 -2.58 0.24 12.43
N VAL A 100 -2.25 0.22 13.72
CA VAL A 100 -3.19 -0.15 14.80
C VAL A 100 -3.57 1.07 15.64
N PHE A 101 -4.64 0.94 16.41
CA PHE A 101 -5.04 1.90 17.44
C PHE A 101 -4.58 1.43 18.81
N GLY A 102 -3.96 2.33 19.57
CA GLY A 102 -3.56 2.09 20.94
C GLY A 102 -2.75 0.80 21.14
N GLN A 103 -3.01 0.11 22.24
CA GLN A 103 -2.28 -1.09 22.65
C GLN A 103 -3.26 -2.11 23.24
N ASP A 104 -3.22 -3.35 22.79
CA ASP A 104 -4.01 -4.43 23.39
C ASP A 104 -3.50 -4.77 24.81
N LEU A 105 -4.43 -5.14 25.69
CA LEU A 105 -4.16 -5.56 27.07
C LEU A 105 -4.33 -7.08 27.20
N TRP A 106 -3.24 -7.84 27.04
CA TRP A 106 -3.23 -9.32 27.11
C TRP A 106 -4.34 -9.96 26.24
N THR A 107 -5.51 -10.26 26.80
CA THR A 107 -6.67 -10.88 26.13
C THR A 107 -7.74 -9.88 25.70
N VAL A 108 -7.59 -8.60 26.05
CA VAL A 108 -8.58 -7.55 25.79
C VAL A 108 -8.06 -6.61 24.71
N GLY A 109 -8.76 -6.56 23.58
CA GLY A 109 -8.45 -5.64 22.48
C GLY A 109 -8.61 -4.17 22.89
N PHE A 110 -7.79 -3.30 22.30
CA PHE A 110 -7.79 -1.85 22.57
C PHE A 110 -9.20 -1.23 22.49
N ASP A 111 -9.94 -1.60 21.46
CA ASP A 111 -11.28 -1.12 21.15
C ASP A 111 -12.26 -1.34 22.31
N GLN A 112 -12.19 -2.48 22.99
CA GLN A 112 -13.16 -2.84 24.03
C GLN A 112 -13.04 -1.94 25.26
N TYR A 113 -11.81 -1.76 25.76
CA TYR A 113 -11.62 -0.93 26.94
C TYR A 113 -11.63 0.56 26.59
N TRP A 114 -11.23 0.95 25.37
CA TRP A 114 -11.45 2.29 24.85
C TRP A 114 -12.94 2.63 24.85
N GLN A 115 -13.80 1.76 24.31
CA GLN A 115 -15.25 2.01 24.24
C GLN A 115 -15.85 2.20 25.63
N ARG A 116 -15.46 1.37 26.61
CA ARG A 116 -15.89 1.53 28.01
C ARG A 116 -15.43 2.87 28.61
N MET A 117 -14.18 3.27 28.38
CA MET A 117 -13.66 4.53 28.91
C MET A 117 -14.27 5.75 28.21
N TYR A 118 -14.52 5.67 26.90
CA TYR A 118 -15.18 6.70 26.12
C TYR A 118 -16.62 6.95 26.59
N GLN A 119 -17.40 5.87 26.82
CA GLN A 119 -18.74 5.97 27.40
C GLN A 119 -18.77 6.58 28.82
N GLN A 120 -17.67 6.46 29.56
CA GLN A 120 -17.51 7.08 30.88
C GLN A 120 -16.95 8.51 30.82
N GLY A 121 -16.71 9.07 29.63
CA GLY A 121 -16.09 10.39 29.47
C GLY A 121 -14.62 10.46 29.89
N LYS A 122 -13.91 9.31 29.87
CA LYS A 122 -12.52 9.16 30.36
C LYS A 122 -11.51 8.89 29.25
N ALA A 123 -11.94 8.75 28.00
CA ALA A 123 -11.06 8.57 26.85
C ALA A 123 -11.26 9.70 25.84
N LEU A 124 -10.22 9.97 25.06
CA LEU A 124 -10.32 10.79 23.85
C LEU A 124 -11.03 10.01 22.74
N ASP A 125 -11.31 10.69 21.63
CA ASP A 125 -11.77 10.02 20.41
C ASP A 125 -10.79 8.91 19.99
N LEU A 126 -11.31 7.81 19.43
CA LEU A 126 -10.54 6.64 19.03
C LEU A 126 -9.32 7.01 18.18
N GLU A 127 -9.56 7.96 17.30
CA GLU A 127 -8.62 8.50 16.35
C GLU A 127 -7.39 9.19 16.98
N ALA A 128 -7.48 9.66 18.23
CA ALA A 128 -6.34 10.21 18.97
C ALA A 128 -5.29 9.15 19.33
N TYR A 129 -5.66 7.86 19.27
CA TYR A 129 -4.79 6.73 19.61
C TYR A 129 -4.15 6.08 18.38
N SER A 130 -4.21 6.71 17.20
CA SER A 130 -3.49 6.28 15.99
C SER A 130 -2.34 7.24 15.67
N ILE A 131 -1.10 6.76 15.78
CA ILE A 131 0.08 7.57 15.46
C ILE A 131 0.08 8.06 14.00
N ASN A 132 -0.33 7.20 13.07
CA ASN A 132 -0.33 7.52 11.64
C ASN A 132 -1.37 8.58 11.30
N ARG A 133 -2.54 8.56 11.95
CA ARG A 133 -3.51 9.64 11.79
C ARG A 133 -2.98 10.96 12.34
N MET A 134 -2.44 10.96 13.56
CA MET A 134 -1.93 12.18 14.18
C MET A 134 -0.77 12.78 13.39
N ALA A 135 0.12 11.93 12.85
CA ALA A 135 1.19 12.34 11.96
C ALA A 135 0.67 12.90 10.62
N ALA A 136 -0.36 12.29 10.03
CA ALA A 136 -0.99 12.78 8.80
C ALA A 136 -1.59 14.17 8.99
N LEU A 137 -2.35 14.40 10.07
CA LEU A 137 -2.93 15.71 10.38
C LEU A 137 -1.87 16.78 10.68
N ALA A 138 -0.72 16.37 11.23
CA ALA A 138 0.40 17.25 11.50
C ALA A 138 1.32 17.48 10.28
N ASN A 139 1.04 16.86 9.12
CA ASN A 139 1.92 16.81 7.95
C ASN A 139 3.35 16.38 8.32
N LYS A 140 3.46 15.31 9.11
CA LYS A 140 4.72 14.74 9.56
C LYS A 140 4.89 13.32 9.02
N PHE A 141 6.13 12.98 8.70
CA PHE A 141 6.54 11.64 8.33
C PHE A 141 8.00 11.45 8.73
N MET A 142 8.35 10.22 9.12
CA MET A 142 9.74 9.81 9.34
C MET A 142 9.89 8.36 8.85
N PRO A 143 10.91 8.05 8.03
CA PRO A 143 11.26 6.67 7.70
C PRO A 143 11.61 5.88 8.98
N ALA A 144 11.38 4.57 8.96
CA ALA A 144 11.77 3.66 10.03
C ALA A 144 13.26 3.31 9.96
#